data_AF-A0AA45Z516-F1
#
_entry.id   AF-A0AA45Z516-F1
#
_cell.length_a   1.000
_cell.length_b   1.000
_cell.length_c   1.000
_cell.angle_alpha   90.00
_cell.angle_beta   90.00
_cell.angle_gamma   90.00
#
_symmetry.space_group_name_H-M   'P 1'
#
loop_
_entity.id
_entity.type
_entity.pdbx_description
1 polymer ?
#
loop_
_entity_poly.entity_id
_entity_poly.type
_entity_poly.pdbx_seq_one_letter_code
_entity_poly.pdbx_strand_id
1 'polypeptide(L)'
;MDLESERLERSQLETLSTPELIRHALSETRLLVKAEVMHAKKELKQELQAAKLAGIFLGAGAVLALTSLAVLFVALGLALPLGAAVGVLIVGAVLLAVAGLLLFLGTKRIPKKPLVHTQERLKTDLQMTRETLQ
;
A
#
# COMPACT_ATOMS: atom_id res chain seq x y z
N MET A 1 -23.79 -20.74 -57.78
CA MET A 1 -22.43 -20.17 -57.76
C MET A 1 -21.95 -19.90 -56.34
N ASP A 2 -22.80 -20.05 -55.30
CA ASP A 2 -22.46 -19.70 -53.91
C ASP A 2 -21.60 -20.73 -53.15
N LEU A 3 -21.60 -21.99 -53.58
CA LEU A 3 -20.85 -23.07 -52.92
C LEU A 3 -19.34 -22.99 -53.18
N GLU A 4 -18.92 -22.30 -54.23
CA GLU A 4 -17.51 -22.13 -54.59
C GLU A 4 -16.89 -20.98 -53.79
N SER A 5 -17.65 -19.90 -53.55
CA SER A 5 -17.26 -18.78 -52.68
C SER A 5 -17.09 -19.18 -51.21
N GLU A 6 -18.01 -19.99 -50.66
CA GLU A 6 -17.88 -20.50 -49.27
C GLU A 6 -16.65 -21.40 -49.09
N ARG A 7 -16.27 -22.17 -50.12
CA ARG A 7 -15.07 -23.01 -50.09
C ARG A 7 -13.78 -22.18 -50.14
N LEU A 8 -13.79 -21.06 -50.87
CA LEU A 8 -12.64 -20.16 -50.97
C LEU A 8 -12.41 -19.40 -49.66
N GLU A 9 -13.47 -18.97 -48.97
CA GLU A 9 -13.34 -18.37 -47.62
C GLU A 9 -12.84 -19.38 -46.58
N ARG A 10 -13.35 -20.62 -46.58
CA ARG A 10 -12.83 -21.67 -45.70
C ARG A 10 -11.36 -22.00 -45.97
N SER A 11 -10.97 -22.08 -47.25
CA SER A 11 -9.58 -22.35 -47.61
C SER A 11 -8.66 -21.17 -47.26
N GLN A 12 -9.13 -19.92 -47.34
CA GLN A 12 -8.37 -18.77 -46.87
C GLN A 12 -8.22 -18.75 -45.34
N LEU A 13 -9.26 -19.14 -44.61
CA LEU A 13 -9.21 -19.31 -43.14
C LEU A 13 -8.33 -20.50 -42.72
N GLU A 14 -8.22 -21.56 -43.53
CA GLU A 14 -7.27 -22.67 -43.34
C GLU A 14 -5.82 -22.30 -43.70
N THR A 15 -5.60 -21.30 -44.56
CA THR A 15 -4.25 -20.79 -44.90
C THR A 15 -3.76 -19.66 -43.99
N LEU A 16 -4.62 -19.09 -43.14
CA LEU A 16 -4.15 -18.38 -41.96
C LEU A 16 -3.64 -19.41 -40.97
N SER A 17 -2.33 -19.57 -40.93
CA SER A 17 -1.69 -20.54 -40.06
C SER A 17 -2.16 -20.31 -38.62
N THR A 18 -2.56 -21.35 -37.91
CA THR A 18 -2.76 -21.34 -36.45
C THR A 18 -1.63 -20.60 -35.70
N PRO A 19 -0.35 -20.69 -36.13
CA PRO A 19 0.72 -19.82 -35.63
C PRO A 19 0.49 -18.31 -35.79
N GLU A 20 -0.08 -17.85 -36.91
CA GLU A 20 -0.34 -16.43 -37.19
C GLU A 20 -1.40 -15.84 -36.24
N LEU A 21 -2.50 -16.57 -35.98
CA LEU A 21 -3.54 -16.14 -35.02
C LEU A 21 -3.00 -16.08 -33.59
N ILE A 22 -2.20 -17.08 -33.18
CA ILE A 22 -1.55 -17.08 -31.87
C ILE A 22 -0.60 -15.88 -31.74
N ARG A 23 0.13 -15.55 -32.81
CA ARG A 23 1.04 -14.40 -32.84
C ARG A 23 0.30 -13.07 -32.74
N HIS A 24 -0.88 -12.95 -33.35
CA HIS A 24 -1.73 -11.77 -33.25
C HIS A 24 -2.35 -11.62 -31.85
N ALA A 25 -2.92 -12.70 -31.30
CA ALA A 25 -3.47 -12.70 -29.94
C ALA A 25 -2.41 -12.42 -28.86
N LEU A 26 -1.18 -12.94 -29.02
CA LEU A 26 -0.04 -12.61 -28.16
C LEU A 26 0.35 -11.13 -28.27
N SER A 27 0.25 -10.53 -29.46
CA SER A 27 0.57 -9.12 -29.67
C SER A 27 -0.46 -8.19 -29.01
N GLU A 28 -1.75 -8.54 -29.05
CA GLU A 28 -2.82 -7.81 -28.36
C GLU A 28 -2.73 -7.97 -26.84
N THR A 29 -2.45 -9.19 -26.36
CA THR A 29 -2.25 -9.45 -24.93
C THR A 29 -1.08 -8.63 -24.37
N ARG A 30 0.00 -8.48 -25.15
CA ARG A 30 1.15 -7.66 -24.76
C ARG A 30 0.78 -6.17 -24.63
N LEU A 31 -0.10 -5.66 -25.49
CA LEU A 31 -0.61 -4.29 -25.40
C LEU A 31 -1.49 -4.12 -24.15
N LEU A 32 -2.36 -5.09 -23.85
CA LEU A 32 -3.22 -5.07 -22.67
C LEU A 32 -2.41 -5.10 -21.37
N VAL A 33 -1.43 -6.02 -21.25
CA VAL A 33 -0.53 -6.10 -20.09
C VAL A 33 0.22 -4.78 -19.89
N LYS A 34 0.69 -4.15 -20.96
CA LYS A 34 1.38 -2.86 -20.88
C LYS A 34 0.44 -1.75 -20.40
N ALA A 35 -0.81 -1.74 -20.84
CA ALA A 35 -1.82 -0.79 -20.39
C ALA A 35 -2.13 -0.97 -18.90
N GLU A 36 -2.31 -2.21 -18.44
CA GLU A 36 -2.59 -2.54 -17.04
C GLU A 36 -1.43 -2.12 -16.12
N VAL A 37 -0.18 -2.37 -16.53
CA VAL A 37 1.01 -1.93 -15.81
C VAL A 37 1.07 -0.40 -15.72
N MET A 38 0.69 0.32 -16.79
CA MET A 38 0.63 1.79 -16.74
C MET A 38 -0.48 2.30 -15.81
N HIS A 39 -1.63 1.62 -15.80
CA HIS A 39 -2.73 1.93 -14.89
C HIS A 39 -2.33 1.70 -13.43
N ALA A 40 -1.80 0.52 -13.11
CA ALA A 40 -1.32 0.18 -11.77
C ALA A 40 -0.24 1.16 -11.30
N LYS A 41 0.69 1.57 -12.19
CA LYS A 41 1.72 2.57 -11.86
C LYS A 41 1.13 3.94 -11.55
N LYS A 42 0.07 4.34 -12.25
CA LYS A 42 -0.62 5.62 -12.00
C LYS A 42 -1.32 5.60 -10.64
N GLU A 43 -2.07 4.54 -10.37
CA GLU A 43 -2.79 4.35 -9.10
C GLU A 43 -1.82 4.31 -7.92
N LEU A 44 -0.77 3.48 -8.01
CA LEU A 44 0.28 3.42 -6.99
C LEU A 44 0.94 4.78 -6.75
N LYS A 45 1.20 5.57 -7.80
CA LYS A 45 1.77 6.92 -7.65
C LYS A 45 0.81 7.86 -6.92
N GLN A 46 -0.48 7.78 -7.19
CA GLN A 46 -1.50 8.59 -6.51
C GLN A 46 -1.61 8.19 -5.03
N GLU A 47 -1.67 6.89 -4.74
CA GLU A 47 -1.67 6.38 -3.36
C GLU A 47 -0.41 6.78 -2.60
N LEU A 48 0.78 6.63 -3.20
CA LEU A 48 2.03 7.06 -2.59
C LEU A 48 2.07 8.57 -2.32
N GLN A 49 1.53 9.39 -3.23
CA GLN A 49 1.48 10.84 -3.01
C GLN A 49 0.55 11.20 -1.86
N ALA A 50 -0.62 10.59 -1.78
CA ALA A 50 -1.56 10.79 -0.68
C ALA A 50 -0.97 10.31 0.66
N ALA A 51 -0.38 9.11 0.67
CA ALA A 51 0.28 8.54 1.85
C ALA A 51 1.49 9.38 2.29
N LYS A 52 2.27 9.92 1.34
CA LYS A 52 3.39 10.84 1.63
C LYS A 52 2.88 12.10 2.30
N LEU A 53 1.84 12.74 1.75
CA LEU A 53 1.33 13.99 2.30
C LEU A 53 0.76 13.75 3.72
N ALA A 54 -0.06 12.71 3.88
CA ALA A 54 -0.60 12.31 5.17
C ALA A 54 0.53 11.98 6.18
N GLY A 55 1.57 11.27 5.75
CA GLY A 55 2.73 10.95 6.55
C GLY A 55 3.51 12.20 6.99
N ILE A 56 3.69 13.19 6.10
CA ILE A 56 4.34 14.46 6.45
C ILE A 56 3.51 15.23 7.48
N PHE A 57 2.20 15.39 7.26
CA PHE A 57 1.34 16.13 8.19
C PHE A 57 1.25 15.45 9.56
N LEU A 58 1.06 14.13 9.59
CA LEU A 58 1.03 13.37 10.84
C LEU A 58 2.39 13.40 11.55
N GLY A 59 3.48 13.22 10.80
CA GLY A 59 4.83 13.27 11.37
C GLY A 59 5.18 14.64 11.94
N ALA A 60 4.98 15.71 11.16
CA ALA A 60 5.22 17.08 11.60
C ALA A 60 4.30 17.46 12.77
N GLY A 61 3.02 17.12 12.70
CA GLY A 61 2.05 17.36 13.77
C GLY A 61 2.42 16.62 15.06
N ALA A 62 2.85 15.36 14.97
CA ALA A 62 3.30 14.60 16.14
C ALA A 62 4.55 15.20 16.78
N VAL A 63 5.55 15.62 15.99
CA VAL A 63 6.74 16.28 16.50
C VAL A 63 6.39 17.59 17.19
N LEU A 64 5.58 18.44 16.53
CA LEU A 64 5.14 19.72 17.10
C LEU A 64 4.32 19.52 18.39
N ALA A 65 3.41 18.55 18.42
CA ALA A 65 2.61 18.26 19.60
C ALA A 65 3.51 17.84 20.79
N LEU A 66 4.49 16.95 20.55
CA LEU A 66 5.40 16.50 21.60
C LEU A 66 6.33 17.63 22.09
N THR A 67 6.86 18.46 21.18
CA THR A 67 7.73 19.58 21.57
C THR A 67 6.94 20.67 22.29
N SER A 68 5.76 21.06 21.80
CA SER A 68 4.89 22.02 22.50
C SER A 68 4.47 21.52 23.88
N LEU A 69 4.17 20.22 24.02
CA LEU A 69 3.84 19.62 25.31
C LEU A 69 5.02 19.69 26.29
N ALA A 70 6.24 19.40 25.82
CA ALA A 70 7.45 19.52 26.64
C ALA A 70 7.68 20.98 27.11
N VAL A 71 7.55 21.96 26.20
CA VAL A 71 7.67 23.38 26.53
C VAL A 71 6.60 23.80 27.54
N LEU A 72 5.35 23.35 27.38
CA LEU A 72 4.26 23.65 28.31
C LEU A 72 4.56 23.13 29.72
N PHE A 73 5.08 21.92 29.85
CA PHE A 73 5.46 21.38 31.15
C PHE A 73 6.61 22.14 31.80
N VAL A 74 7.63 22.53 31.03
CA VAL A 74 8.71 23.39 31.54
C VAL A 74 8.16 24.73 32.04
N ALA A 75 7.27 25.36 31.26
CA ALA A 75 6.63 26.61 31.66
C ALA A 75 5.80 26.46 32.96
N LEU A 76 5.06 25.36 33.10
CA LEU A 76 4.34 25.04 34.34
C LEU A 76 5.30 24.84 35.52
N GLY A 77 6.40 24.11 35.32
CA GLY A 77 7.42 23.90 36.35
C GLY A 77 8.06 25.20 36.84
N LEU A 78 8.23 26.19 35.95
CA LEU A 78 8.72 27.52 36.30
C LEU A 78 7.64 28.42 36.93
N ALA A 79 6.37 28.24 36.57
CA ALA A 79 5.26 29.03 37.09
C ALA A 79 4.85 28.63 38.51
N LEU A 80 5.05 27.36 38.88
CA LEU A 80 4.77 26.89 40.23
C LEU A 80 5.93 27.22 41.18
N PRO A 81 5.67 27.57 42.45
CA PRO A 81 6.70 27.86 43.45
C PRO A 81 7.33 26.57 44.01
N LEU A 82 7.69 25.64 43.12
CA LEU A 82 8.39 24.41 43.44
C LEU A 82 9.89 24.66 43.29
N GLY A 83 10.71 24.05 44.15
CA GLY A 83 12.16 24.08 43.95
C GLY A 83 12.52 23.52 42.56
N ALA A 84 13.45 24.17 41.84
CA ALA A 84 13.77 23.87 40.44
C ALA A 84 14.03 22.37 40.18
N ALA A 85 14.70 21.68 41.11
CA ALA A 85 14.96 20.25 41.00
C ALA A 85 13.67 19.40 41.03
N VAL A 86 12.73 19.72 41.92
CA VAL A 86 11.46 18.99 42.05
C VAL A 86 10.55 19.27 40.86
N GLY A 87 10.51 20.52 40.38
CA GLY A 87 9.74 20.91 39.20
C GLY A 87 10.15 20.11 37.95
N VAL A 88 11.46 20.06 37.66
CA VAL A 88 11.98 19.32 36.50
C VAL A 88 11.75 17.80 36.64
N LEU A 89 11.86 17.23 37.84
CA LEU A 89 11.56 15.81 38.06
C LEU A 89 10.09 15.46 37.79
N ILE A 90 9.14 16.29 38.23
CA ILE A 90 7.71 16.07 37.99
C ILE A 90 7.41 16.14 36.49
N VAL A 91 7.95 17.16 35.79
CA VAL A 91 7.80 17.31 34.34
C VAL A 91 8.35 16.08 33.60
N GLY A 92 9.55 15.62 33.97
CA GLY A 92 10.15 14.42 33.39
C GLY A 92 9.34 13.16 33.63
N ALA A 93 8.80 12.99 34.85
CA ALA A 93 7.95 11.85 35.19
C ALA A 93 6.65 11.82 34.36
N VAL A 94 6.00 12.97 34.17
CA VAL A 94 4.78 13.07 33.36
C VAL A 94 5.07 12.76 31.89
N LEU A 95 6.17 13.28 31.34
CA LEU A 95 6.58 12.97 29.96
C LEU A 95 6.86 11.47 29.76
N LEU A 96 7.55 10.83 30.70
CA LEU A 96 7.79 9.39 30.65
C LEU A 96 6.49 8.59 30.74
N ALA A 97 5.56 8.98 31.59
CA ALA A 97 4.26 8.32 31.71
C ALA A 97 3.46 8.40 30.39
N VAL A 98 3.41 9.58 29.76
CA VAL A 98 2.73 9.76 28.48
C VAL A 98 3.42 8.97 27.37
N ALA A 99 4.75 9.00 27.31
CA ALA A 99 5.52 8.22 26.33
C ALA A 99 5.29 6.71 26.49
N GLY A 100 5.31 6.19 27.72
CA GLY A 100 5.01 4.79 28.03
C GLY A 100 3.59 4.40 27.62
N LEU A 101 2.60 5.25 27.89
CA LEU A 101 1.21 5.02 27.50
C LEU A 101 1.05 4.96 25.97
N LEU A 102 1.67 5.91 25.25
CA LEU A 102 1.64 5.94 23.79
C LEU A 102 2.32 4.71 23.17
N LEU A 103 3.47 4.26 23.71
CA LEU A 103 4.12 3.02 23.29
C LEU A 103 3.24 1.78 23.55
N PHE A 104 2.59 1.72 24.71
CA PHE A 104 1.69 0.61 25.04
C PHE A 104 0.43 0.57 24.14
N LEU A 105 -0.17 1.73 23.84
CA LEU A 105 -1.29 1.80 22.90
C LEU A 105 -0.84 1.51 21.47
N GLY A 106 0.32 2.04 21.07
CA GLY A 106 0.91 1.82 19.75
C GLY A 106 1.17 0.34 19.50
N THR A 107 1.81 -0.37 20.42
CA THR A 107 2.07 -1.81 20.31
C THR A 107 0.80 -2.65 20.19
N LYS A 108 -0.31 -2.23 20.83
CA LYS A 108 -1.62 -2.88 20.66
C LYS A 108 -2.27 -2.61 19.30
N ARG A 109 -1.95 -1.49 18.66
CA ARG A 109 -2.51 -1.07 17.36
C ARG A 109 -1.70 -1.57 16.16
N ILE A 110 -0.49 -2.09 16.37
CA ILE A 110 0.28 -2.74 15.31
C ILE A 110 -0.49 -4.00 14.85
N PRO A 111 -0.94 -4.08 13.59
CA PRO A 111 -1.61 -5.25 13.07
C PRO A 111 -0.63 -6.43 13.08
N LYS A 112 -0.93 -7.46 13.89
CA LYS A 112 -0.10 -8.68 14.03
C LYS A 112 0.04 -9.50 12.75
N LYS A 113 -0.79 -9.23 11.73
CA LYS A 113 -0.73 -9.84 10.41
C LYS A 113 -0.90 -8.75 9.35
N PRO A 114 0.19 -8.15 8.83
CA PRO A 114 0.06 -7.32 7.65
C PRO A 114 -0.39 -8.20 6.48
N LEU A 115 -1.41 -7.74 5.74
CA LEU A 115 -1.83 -8.28 4.43
C LEU A 115 -2.51 -9.67 4.44
N VAL A 116 -3.47 -9.92 5.34
CA VAL A 116 -4.24 -11.18 5.34
C VAL A 116 -4.94 -11.42 3.97
N HIS A 117 -5.53 -10.37 3.38
CA HIS A 117 -6.24 -10.49 2.10
C HIS A 117 -5.29 -10.73 0.90
N THR A 118 -4.08 -10.17 0.93
CA THR A 118 -3.08 -10.41 -0.12
C THR A 118 -2.50 -11.81 -0.01
N GLN A 119 -2.29 -12.31 1.22
CA GLN A 119 -1.80 -13.67 1.44
C GLN A 119 -2.87 -14.73 1.08
N GLU A 120 -4.14 -14.47 1.36
CA GLU A 120 -5.24 -15.34 0.95
C GLU A 120 -5.38 -15.40 -0.57
N ARG A 121 -5.37 -14.25 -1.26
CA ARG A 121 -5.41 -14.20 -2.73
C ARG A 121 -4.22 -14.91 -3.38
N LEU A 122 -3.01 -14.72 -2.85
CA LEU A 122 -1.81 -15.41 -3.34
C LEU A 122 -1.89 -16.94 -3.11
N LYS A 123 -2.51 -17.39 -2.01
CA LYS A 123 -2.73 -18.83 -1.79
C LYS A 123 -3.75 -19.43 -2.74
N THR A 124 -4.85 -18.73 -3.00
CA THR A 124 -5.89 -19.19 -3.93
C THR A 124 -5.37 -19.25 -5.37
N ASP A 125 -4.60 -18.24 -5.80
CA ASP A 125 -3.97 -18.24 -7.13
C ASP A 125 -2.96 -19.38 -7.31
N LEU A 126 -2.18 -19.71 -6.27
CA LEU A 126 -1.26 -20.83 -6.31
C LEU A 126 -1.98 -22.18 -6.37
N GLN A 127 -3.12 -22.33 -5.68
CA GLN A 127 -3.91 -23.55 -5.74
C GLN A 127 -4.55 -23.75 -7.12
N MET A 128 -5.15 -22.70 -7.68
CA MET A 128 -5.74 -22.74 -9.03
C MET A 128 -4.70 -23.10 -10.09
N THR A 129 -3.51 -22.49 -10.03
CA THR A 129 -2.41 -22.79 -10.96
C THR A 129 -1.89 -24.22 -10.83
N ARG A 130 -1.92 -24.79 -9.62
CA ARG A 130 -1.47 -26.17 -9.38
C ARG A 130 -2.46 -27.19 -9.93
N GLU A 131 -3.76 -26.90 -9.86
CA GLU A 131 -4.82 -27.75 -10.42
C GLU A 131 -4.85 -27.71 -11.95
N THR A 132 -4.40 -26.62 -12.57
CA THR A 132 -4.33 -26.53 -14.05
C THR A 132 -3.08 -27.22 -14.64
N LEU A 133 -2.12 -27.63 -13.80
CA LEU A 133 -0.85 -28.25 -14.21
C LEU A 133 -0.73 -29.73 -13.84
N GLN A 134 -1.76 -30.33 -13.23
CA GLN A 134 -1.92 -31.77 -13.06
C GLN A 134 -2.97 -32.30 -14.04
#